data_AF-A0AAU5NV63-F1
#
_entry.id   AF-A0AAU5NV63-F1
#
_cell.length_a   1.000
_cell.length_b   1.000
_cell.length_c   1.000
_cell.angle_alpha   90.00
_cell.angle_beta   90.00
_cell.angle_gamma   90.00
#
_symmetry.space_group_name_H-M   'P 1'
#
loop_
_entity.id
_entity.type
_entity.pdbx_description
1 polymer ?
#
loop_
_entity_poly.entity_id
_entity_poly.type
_entity_poly.pdbx_seq_one_letter_code
_entity_poly.pdbx_strand_id
1 'polypeptide(L)'
;MTTGVTLGVEEEFLLLDRATGLPTPRIGEVRAAAGQEPGVRREDIDTELLQAQLEVATPVCSDLDEVAGHLTRFRRAVGSAAHRANCLLAATGGAPRAGTPLVPVTAKERYRTMRSEAARLVDEQLICGMHIHVAVPDRQAGAAALGRLRPWLPVLVALGANSPFWEGRDTGFASWRTVVFGRWPISGSPPFFTGAAHYEELVASLLATGVVSDRGQLYWHARLSDDYPTLEVRAPDVQLDVESAVTLAGLTRALVVTALREEGRDLLALNPPPEILQAAGWHAARHGLSADLVDPRTATSAPAAAVVGALLDHLTPALEELGDVDRVTSGVQRLLDHGTGAARQRAALAKGGTEALLDLIAPQPAQPATAVSTGS
;
A
#
# COMPACT_ATOMS: atom_id res chain seq x y z
N MET A 1 6.06 26.27 -8.58
CA MET A 1 7.35 25.57 -8.37
C MET A 1 7.10 24.54 -7.29
N THR A 2 7.19 23.25 -7.62
CA THR A 2 6.88 22.09 -6.75
C THR A 2 8.14 21.36 -6.26
N THR A 3 9.32 21.94 -6.47
CA THR A 3 10.58 21.47 -5.90
C THR A 3 10.46 21.46 -4.37
N GLY A 4 10.63 20.30 -3.75
CA GLY A 4 10.53 20.13 -2.29
C GLY A 4 9.22 19.53 -1.77
N VAL A 5 8.39 18.91 -2.62
CA VAL A 5 7.24 18.12 -2.13
C VAL A 5 7.75 16.87 -1.40
N THR A 6 7.57 16.89 -0.08
CA THR A 6 7.97 15.80 0.81
C THR A 6 6.96 14.64 0.76
N LEU A 7 7.43 13.46 1.17
CA LEU A 7 6.63 12.26 1.25
C LEU A 7 6.95 11.42 2.49
N GLY A 8 6.02 10.57 2.90
CA GLY A 8 6.20 9.55 3.93
C GLY A 8 5.57 8.23 3.50
N VAL A 9 6.13 7.11 3.96
CA VAL A 9 5.65 5.77 3.63
C VAL A 9 5.38 4.97 4.89
N GLU A 10 4.19 4.41 4.98
CA GLU A 10 3.80 3.42 5.99
C GLU A 10 3.74 2.04 5.34
N GLU A 11 4.28 1.03 6.02
CA GLU A 11 4.20 -0.37 5.61
C GLU A 11 3.63 -1.24 6.72
N GLU A 12 2.55 -1.94 6.41
CA GLU A 12 1.95 -2.94 7.28
C GLU A 12 2.55 -4.32 6.94
N PHE A 13 2.84 -5.14 7.95
CA PHE A 13 3.36 -6.50 7.77
C PHE A 13 2.58 -7.51 8.59
N LEU A 14 2.54 -8.74 8.09
CA LEU A 14 2.05 -9.90 8.83
C LEU A 14 3.16 -10.56 9.64
N LEU A 15 2.81 -11.04 10.82
CA LEU A 15 3.61 -11.94 11.63
C LEU A 15 3.09 -13.36 11.40
N LEU A 16 3.91 -14.21 10.80
CA LEU A 16 3.56 -15.60 10.50
C LEU A 16 4.43 -16.55 11.33
N ASP A 17 3.89 -17.71 11.68
CA ASP A 17 4.70 -18.84 12.12
C ASP A 17 5.51 -19.38 10.94
N ARG A 18 6.83 -19.55 11.09
CA ARG A 18 7.71 -19.94 9.96
C ARG A 18 7.43 -21.35 9.44
N ALA A 19 7.05 -22.28 10.31
CA ALA A 19 6.83 -23.68 9.92
C ALA A 19 5.50 -23.88 9.19
N THR A 20 4.47 -23.16 9.65
CA THR A 20 3.10 -23.33 9.17
C THR A 20 2.66 -22.22 8.22
N GLY A 21 3.26 -21.03 8.26
CA GLY A 21 2.78 -19.86 7.52
C GLY A 21 1.44 -19.30 8.05
N LEU A 22 1.02 -19.69 9.26
CA LEU A 22 -0.20 -19.18 9.88
C LEU A 22 0.07 -17.84 10.59
N PRO A 23 -0.85 -16.86 10.52
CA PRO A 23 -0.75 -15.63 11.30
C PRO A 23 -0.64 -15.90 12.80
N THR A 24 0.33 -15.27 13.47
CA THR A 24 0.65 -15.52 14.87
C THR A 24 0.54 -14.23 15.71
N PRO A 25 -0.21 -14.23 16.83
CA PRO A 25 -0.51 -13.03 17.59
C PRO A 25 0.64 -12.62 18.53
N ARG A 26 1.78 -12.23 17.96
CA ARG A 26 3.03 -12.02 18.70
C ARG A 26 3.53 -10.58 18.67
N ILE A 27 2.66 -9.63 18.28
CA ILE A 27 3.04 -8.22 18.19
C ILE A 27 3.66 -7.66 19.48
N GLY A 28 3.16 -8.08 20.65
CA GLY A 28 3.73 -7.66 21.95
C GLY A 28 5.20 -8.08 22.13
N GLU A 29 5.53 -9.31 21.73
CA GLU A 29 6.90 -9.86 21.77
C GLU A 29 7.81 -9.15 20.76
N VAL A 30 7.30 -8.92 19.53
CA VAL A 30 8.04 -8.19 18.49
C VAL A 30 8.35 -6.77 18.92
N ARG A 31 7.39 -6.03 19.48
CA ARG A 31 7.60 -4.67 19.98
C ARG A 31 8.59 -4.61 21.14
N ALA A 32 8.57 -5.60 22.03
CA ALA A 32 9.55 -5.71 23.10
C ALA A 32 10.97 -5.96 22.55
N ALA A 33 11.09 -6.85 21.56
CA ALA A 33 12.37 -7.17 20.91
C ALA A 33 12.91 -6.01 20.06
N ALA A 34 12.04 -5.24 19.41
CA ALA A 34 12.42 -4.10 18.57
C ALA A 34 13.02 -2.94 19.37
N GLY A 35 12.59 -2.73 20.62
CA GLY A 35 13.23 -1.75 21.51
C GLY A 35 14.70 -2.03 21.85
N GLN A 36 15.23 -3.19 21.42
CA GLN A 36 16.63 -3.57 21.55
C GLN A 36 17.40 -3.49 20.22
N GLU A 37 16.75 -3.17 19.10
CA GLU A 37 17.40 -3.06 17.79
C GLU A 37 17.94 -1.65 17.54
N PRO A 38 19.12 -1.51 16.93
CA PRO A 38 19.58 -0.22 16.44
C PRO A 38 18.66 0.36 15.37
N GLY A 39 18.22 1.61 15.54
CA GLY A 39 17.50 2.36 14.51
C GLY A 39 15.99 2.13 14.43
N VAL A 40 15.40 1.37 15.35
CA VAL A 40 13.95 1.33 15.57
C VAL A 40 13.69 1.34 17.07
N ARG A 41 12.70 2.10 17.50
CA ARG A 41 12.23 2.12 18.88
C ARG A 41 10.91 1.39 18.98
N ARG A 42 10.51 1.04 20.21
CA ARG A 42 9.25 0.34 20.45
C ARG A 42 8.03 1.15 19.99
N GLU A 43 8.12 2.47 20.08
CA GLU A 43 7.13 3.45 19.65
C GLU A 43 7.11 3.67 18.14
N ASP A 44 8.15 3.26 17.41
CA ASP A 44 8.16 3.34 15.94
C ASP A 44 7.43 2.14 15.30
N ILE A 45 6.97 1.17 16.11
CA ILE A 45 6.17 0.03 15.68
C ILE A 45 4.76 0.15 16.27
N ASP A 46 3.81 0.39 15.39
CA ASP A 46 2.40 0.43 15.74
C ASP A 46 1.74 -0.94 15.65
N THR A 47 0.68 -1.07 16.45
CA THR A 47 -0.16 -2.26 16.50
C THR A 47 -1.38 -2.07 15.62
N GLU A 48 -1.69 -3.08 14.83
CA GLU A 48 -2.86 -3.08 13.96
C GLU A 48 -4.11 -3.74 14.57
N LEU A 49 -5.21 -3.80 13.80
CA LEU A 49 -6.50 -4.36 14.24
C LEU A 49 -6.35 -5.76 14.85
N LEU A 50 -5.61 -6.65 14.20
CA LEU A 50 -5.33 -8.00 14.68
C LEU A 50 -3.90 -8.10 15.21
N GLN A 51 -3.71 -8.89 16.27
CA GLN A 51 -2.43 -9.01 16.99
C GLN A 51 -1.30 -9.71 16.19
N ALA A 52 -1.58 -10.12 14.95
CA ALA A 52 -0.62 -10.72 14.02
C ALA A 52 -0.10 -9.72 12.97
N GLN A 53 -0.33 -8.43 13.18
CA GLN A 53 0.09 -7.38 12.26
C GLN A 53 0.84 -6.27 13.00
N LEU A 54 1.69 -5.58 12.25
CA LEU A 54 2.39 -4.38 12.69
C LEU A 54 2.47 -3.38 11.57
N GLU A 55 2.69 -2.12 11.94
CA GLU A 55 2.95 -1.03 11.02
C GLU A 55 4.25 -0.31 11.41
N VAL A 56 4.98 0.15 10.40
CA VAL A 56 6.10 1.10 10.55
C VAL A 56 5.96 2.23 9.55
N ALA A 57 6.35 3.43 9.97
CA ALA A 57 6.29 4.63 9.14
C ALA A 57 7.67 5.27 8.98
N THR A 58 7.99 5.75 7.77
CA THR A 58 9.14 6.63 7.58
C THR A 58 8.90 7.98 8.24
N PRO A 59 9.96 8.68 8.66
CA PRO A 59 9.89 10.13 8.82
C PRO A 59 9.45 10.80 7.51
N VAL A 60 9.18 12.10 7.60
CA VAL A 60 8.99 12.94 6.40
C VAL A 60 10.31 12.98 5.63
N CYS A 61 10.29 12.42 4.42
CA CYS A 61 11.40 12.35 3.49
C CYS A 61 11.26 13.43 2.42
N SER A 62 12.39 13.87 1.88
CA SER A 62 12.50 14.87 0.81
C SER A 62 12.71 14.24 -0.57
N ASP A 63 13.25 13.02 -0.62
CA ASP A 63 13.50 12.27 -1.85
C ASP A 63 13.31 10.75 -1.68
N LEU A 64 13.44 10.01 -2.79
CA LEU A 64 13.25 8.56 -2.83
C LEU A 64 14.43 7.78 -2.22
N ASP A 65 15.62 8.37 -2.12
CA ASP A 65 16.79 7.71 -1.52
C ASP A 65 16.66 7.68 0.01
N GLU A 66 16.14 8.76 0.61
CA GLU A 66 15.76 8.80 2.03
C GLU A 66 14.69 7.73 2.33
N VAL A 67 13.63 7.65 1.50
CA VAL A 67 12.61 6.60 1.64
C VAL A 67 13.25 5.21 1.57
N ALA A 68 14.08 4.94 0.57
CA ALA A 68 14.75 3.65 0.40
C ALA A 68 15.62 3.29 1.62
N GLY A 69 16.39 4.25 2.13
CA GLY A 69 17.23 4.07 3.32
C GLY A 69 16.43 3.78 4.58
N HIS A 70 15.34 4.52 4.80
CA HIS A 70 14.44 4.31 5.93
C HIS A 70 13.74 2.94 5.87
N LEU A 71 13.12 2.59 4.75
CA LEU A 71 12.44 1.30 4.59
C LEU A 71 13.40 0.12 4.77
N THR A 72 14.62 0.21 4.22
CA THR A 72 15.66 -0.81 4.39
C THR A 72 16.01 -1.00 5.87
N ARG A 73 16.21 0.10 6.60
CA ARG A 73 16.53 0.06 8.03
C ARG A 73 15.39 -0.54 8.84
N PHE A 74 14.16 -0.08 8.62
CA PHE A 74 12.99 -0.57 9.35
C PHE A 74 12.72 -2.03 9.08
N ARG A 75 12.67 -2.47 7.82
CA ARG A 75 12.46 -3.88 7.47
C ARG A 75 13.52 -4.79 8.09
N ARG A 76 14.79 -4.36 8.11
CA ARG A 76 15.86 -5.10 8.79
C ARG A 76 15.64 -5.21 10.29
N ALA A 77 15.36 -4.10 10.96
CA ALA A 77 15.22 -4.07 12.41
C ALA A 77 13.95 -4.83 12.87
N VAL A 78 12.82 -4.61 12.21
CA VAL A 78 11.58 -5.32 12.51
C VAL A 78 11.69 -6.81 12.14
N GLY A 79 12.35 -7.17 11.05
CA GLY A 79 12.61 -8.56 10.68
C GLY A 79 13.46 -9.29 11.73
N SER A 80 14.49 -8.62 12.24
CA SER A 80 15.33 -9.11 13.35
C SER A 80 14.53 -9.29 14.65
N ALA A 81 13.68 -8.32 14.99
CA ALA A 81 12.78 -8.40 16.15
C ALA A 81 11.76 -9.54 16.01
N ALA A 82 11.15 -9.70 14.83
CA ALA A 82 10.24 -10.81 14.52
C ALA A 82 10.95 -12.16 14.65
N HIS A 83 12.18 -12.28 14.13
CA HIS A 83 12.97 -13.50 14.26
C HIS A 83 13.21 -13.87 15.73
N ARG A 84 13.57 -12.91 16.59
CA ARG A 84 13.74 -13.16 18.03
C ARG A 84 12.44 -13.52 18.75
N ALA A 85 11.30 -13.05 18.25
CA ALA A 85 9.98 -13.44 18.72
C ALA A 85 9.49 -14.78 18.09
N ASN A 86 10.36 -15.53 17.41
CA ASN A 86 10.03 -16.77 16.69
C ASN A 86 8.93 -16.59 15.64
N CYS A 87 8.92 -15.45 14.97
CA CYS A 87 7.99 -15.09 13.92
C CYS A 87 8.74 -14.81 12.60
N LEU A 88 8.04 -15.03 11.51
CA LEU A 88 8.38 -14.53 10.19
C LEU A 88 7.67 -13.20 9.97
N LEU A 89 8.43 -12.13 9.70
CA LEU A 89 7.86 -10.91 9.15
C LEU A 89 7.54 -11.16 7.67
N ALA A 90 6.31 -10.93 7.24
CA ALA A 90 5.86 -11.22 5.88
C ALA A 90 5.34 -9.97 5.18
N ALA A 91 5.96 -9.64 4.05
CA ALA A 91 5.61 -8.54 3.16
C ALA A 91 4.64 -9.03 2.07
N THR A 92 3.42 -9.35 2.47
CA THR A 92 2.33 -9.77 1.57
C THR A 92 1.06 -9.04 1.93
N GLY A 93 0.27 -8.64 0.94
CA GLY A 93 -0.95 -7.85 1.16
C GLY A 93 -2.09 -8.62 1.82
N GLY A 94 -1.99 -9.95 1.91
CA GLY A 94 -2.98 -10.81 2.53
C GLY A 94 -2.31 -12.07 3.08
N ALA A 95 -2.83 -12.58 4.18
CA ALA A 95 -2.33 -13.80 4.80
C ALA A 95 -2.51 -14.99 3.85
N PRO A 96 -1.41 -15.63 3.39
CA PRO A 96 -1.49 -16.73 2.44
C PRO A 96 -2.26 -17.94 2.99
N ARG A 97 -2.30 -18.07 4.32
CA ARG A 97 -3.03 -19.10 5.07
C ARG A 97 -3.78 -18.46 6.23
N ALA A 98 -4.87 -19.08 6.65
CA ALA A 98 -5.55 -18.78 7.90
C ALA A 98 -5.79 -20.09 8.66
N GLY A 99 -6.01 -19.99 9.96
CA GLY A 99 -6.18 -21.16 10.82
C GLY A 99 -7.06 -20.87 12.04
N THR A 100 -7.31 -21.93 12.81
CA THR A 100 -8.05 -21.90 14.07
C THR A 100 -7.06 -22.15 15.22
N PRO A 101 -7.12 -21.39 16.33
CA PRO A 101 -8.07 -20.30 16.60
C PRO A 101 -7.79 -19.04 15.77
N LEU A 102 -8.83 -18.20 15.63
CA LEU A 102 -8.71 -16.89 14.97
C LEU A 102 -7.73 -15.99 15.71
N VAL A 103 -7.10 -15.06 14.98
CA VAL A 103 -6.18 -14.09 15.55
C VAL A 103 -6.96 -13.14 16.47
N PRO A 104 -6.54 -12.93 17.73
CA PRO A 104 -7.18 -11.99 18.63
C PRO A 104 -7.10 -10.54 18.12
N VAL A 105 -8.17 -9.78 18.39
CA VAL A 105 -8.22 -8.33 18.17
C VAL A 105 -7.32 -7.61 19.19
N THR A 106 -6.60 -6.59 18.75
CA THR A 106 -5.79 -5.73 19.61
C THR A 106 -6.69 -4.99 20.61
N ALA A 107 -6.26 -4.87 21.87
CA ALA A 107 -7.05 -4.33 22.98
C ALA A 107 -7.22 -2.79 22.96
N LYS A 108 -7.59 -2.21 21.82
CA LYS A 108 -8.04 -0.81 21.69
C LYS A 108 -9.57 -0.78 21.60
N GLU A 109 -10.19 0.24 22.18
CA GLU A 109 -11.65 0.34 22.24
C GLU A 109 -12.29 0.37 20.85
N ARG A 110 -11.76 1.22 19.95
CA ARG A 110 -12.15 1.30 18.54
C ARG A 110 -12.24 -0.07 17.87
N TYR A 111 -11.23 -0.91 18.07
CA TYR A 111 -11.15 -2.24 17.45
C TYR A 111 -12.17 -3.23 18.03
N ARG A 112 -12.50 -3.11 19.33
CA ARG A 112 -13.56 -3.90 19.95
C ARG A 112 -14.93 -3.51 19.40
N THR A 113 -15.17 -2.21 19.22
CA THR A 113 -16.39 -1.70 18.58
C THR A 113 -16.54 -2.26 17.17
N MET A 114 -15.50 -2.15 16.33
CA MET A 114 -15.50 -2.72 14.97
C MET A 114 -15.84 -4.22 14.98
N ARG A 115 -15.28 -4.99 15.92
CA ARG A 115 -15.58 -6.42 16.04
C ARG A 115 -17.04 -6.68 16.40
N SER A 116 -17.63 -5.85 17.26
CA SER A 116 -19.04 -5.99 17.66
C SER A 116 -20.01 -5.73 16.50
N GLU A 117 -19.62 -4.85 15.56
CA GLU A 117 -20.44 -4.46 14.41
C GLU A 117 -20.28 -5.42 13.22
N ALA A 118 -19.05 -5.86 12.94
CA ALA A 118 -18.71 -6.61 11.73
C ALA A 118 -17.73 -7.77 12.00
N ALA A 119 -18.06 -8.64 12.96
CA ALA A 119 -17.17 -9.70 13.45
C ALA A 119 -16.43 -10.48 12.36
N ARG A 120 -17.13 -10.96 11.32
CA ARG A 120 -16.51 -11.75 10.25
C ARG A 120 -15.56 -10.92 9.38
N LEU A 121 -15.87 -9.65 9.11
CA LEU A 121 -14.96 -8.77 8.36
C LEU A 121 -13.69 -8.48 9.18
N VAL A 122 -13.84 -8.30 10.49
CA VAL A 122 -12.70 -8.12 11.41
C VAL A 122 -11.84 -9.37 11.49
N ASP A 123 -12.44 -10.55 11.62
CA ASP A 123 -11.69 -11.82 11.68
C ASP A 123 -10.91 -12.08 10.38
N GLU A 124 -11.36 -11.51 9.26
CA GLU A 124 -10.73 -11.58 7.94
C GLU A 124 -9.85 -10.37 7.61
N GLN A 125 -9.60 -9.45 8.55
CA GLN A 125 -8.74 -8.27 8.34
C GLN A 125 -7.24 -8.62 8.43
N LEU A 126 -6.84 -9.77 7.88
CA LEU A 126 -5.45 -10.22 7.79
C LEU A 126 -4.80 -9.73 6.49
N ILE A 127 -4.93 -8.43 6.24
CA ILE A 127 -4.49 -7.76 5.02
C ILE A 127 -3.55 -6.59 5.35
N CYS A 128 -2.55 -6.36 4.51
CA CYS A 128 -1.49 -5.39 4.74
C CYS A 128 -1.27 -4.46 3.56
N GLY A 129 -1.31 -3.15 3.81
CA GLY A 129 -1.12 -2.10 2.84
C GLY A 129 0.26 -1.45 2.86
N MET A 130 0.48 -0.63 1.84
CA MET A 130 1.46 0.44 1.85
C MET A 130 0.69 1.75 1.72
N HIS A 131 0.91 2.69 2.64
CA HIS A 131 0.32 4.03 2.56
C HIS A 131 1.40 5.05 2.22
N ILE A 132 1.12 5.90 1.25
CA ILE A 132 2.07 6.90 0.77
C ILE A 132 1.44 8.27 0.99
N HIS A 133 2.03 9.02 1.91
CA HIS A 133 1.68 10.40 2.19
C HIS A 133 2.50 11.33 1.29
N VAL A 134 1.84 12.26 0.61
CA VAL A 134 2.51 13.30 -0.18
C VAL A 134 2.02 14.66 0.28
N ALA A 135 2.94 15.56 0.60
CA ALA A 135 2.60 16.91 1.07
C ALA A 135 1.78 17.67 0.03
N VAL A 136 0.74 18.35 0.53
CA VAL A 136 -0.10 19.26 -0.26
C VAL A 136 -0.09 20.64 0.42
N PRO A 137 -0.20 21.75 -0.33
CA PRO A 137 -0.07 23.09 0.26
C PRO A 137 -1.21 23.40 1.23
N ASP A 138 -2.42 22.92 0.93
CA ASP A 138 -3.59 23.03 1.80
C ASP A 138 -4.64 21.97 1.44
N ARG A 139 -5.73 21.91 2.23
CA ARG A 139 -6.84 20.96 2.02
C ARG A 139 -7.60 21.23 0.71
N GLN A 140 -7.64 22.47 0.23
CA GLN A 140 -8.36 22.83 -0.99
C GLN A 140 -7.65 22.25 -2.21
N ALA A 141 -6.35 22.49 -2.31
CA ALA A 141 -5.48 21.91 -3.33
C ALA A 141 -5.45 20.38 -3.22
N GLY A 142 -5.37 19.84 -2.01
CA GLY A 142 -5.41 18.39 -1.78
C GLY A 142 -6.71 17.73 -2.27
N ALA A 143 -7.87 18.30 -1.95
CA ALA A 143 -9.16 17.77 -2.39
C ALA A 143 -9.32 17.81 -3.92
N ALA A 144 -8.89 18.90 -4.55
CA ALA A 144 -8.90 19.02 -5.99
C ALA A 144 -7.92 18.03 -6.65
N ALA A 145 -6.72 17.86 -6.07
CA ALA A 145 -5.73 16.87 -6.53
C ALA A 145 -6.26 15.43 -6.40
N LEU A 146 -6.98 15.12 -5.31
CA LEU A 146 -7.65 13.83 -5.12
C LEU A 146 -8.65 13.53 -6.25
N GLY A 147 -9.41 14.54 -6.67
CA GLY A 147 -10.32 14.43 -7.81
C GLY A 147 -9.60 14.07 -9.12
N ARG A 148 -8.43 14.67 -9.38
CA ARG A 148 -7.64 14.46 -10.61
C ARG A 148 -6.90 13.13 -10.66
N LEU A 149 -6.38 12.66 -9.52
CA LEU A 149 -5.62 11.40 -9.48
C LEU A 149 -6.51 10.16 -9.42
N ARG A 150 -7.78 10.31 -9.04
CA ARG A 150 -8.71 9.20 -8.86
C ARG A 150 -8.77 8.22 -10.04
N PRO A 151 -8.83 8.67 -11.32
CA PRO A 151 -8.84 7.76 -12.46
C PRO A 151 -7.59 6.87 -12.57
N TRP A 152 -6.46 7.30 -12.01
CA TRP A 152 -5.20 6.56 -12.03
C TRP A 152 -5.04 5.60 -10.84
N LEU A 153 -5.86 5.69 -9.80
CA LEU A 153 -5.76 4.80 -8.62
C LEU A 153 -5.89 3.31 -8.96
N PRO A 154 -6.76 2.85 -9.89
CA PRO A 154 -6.76 1.46 -10.33
C PRO A 154 -5.42 1.00 -10.92
N VAL A 155 -4.68 1.88 -11.59
CA VAL A 155 -3.34 1.54 -12.12
C VAL A 155 -2.36 1.30 -10.98
N LEU A 156 -2.43 2.09 -9.89
CA LEU A 156 -1.64 1.86 -8.69
C LEU A 156 -2.03 0.56 -7.95
N VAL A 157 -3.33 0.21 -7.93
CA VAL A 157 -3.78 -1.12 -7.45
C VAL A 157 -3.13 -2.24 -8.26
N ALA A 158 -3.12 -2.11 -9.60
CA ALA A 158 -2.54 -3.12 -10.48
C ALA A 158 -1.03 -3.27 -10.29
N LEU A 159 -0.29 -2.16 -10.25
CA LEU A 159 1.16 -2.13 -10.05
C LEU A 159 1.55 -2.65 -8.65
N GLY A 160 0.76 -2.30 -7.63
CA GLY A 160 1.01 -2.64 -6.23
C GLY A 160 0.44 -3.98 -5.78
N ALA A 161 -0.11 -4.79 -6.67
CA ALA A 161 -0.79 -6.04 -6.31
C ALA A 161 0.18 -7.11 -5.75
N ASN A 162 -0.02 -7.55 -4.51
CA ASN A 162 0.86 -8.48 -3.79
C ASN A 162 0.10 -9.38 -2.80
N SER A 163 -1.11 -9.83 -3.14
CA SER A 163 -1.90 -10.71 -2.27
C SER A 163 -2.72 -11.75 -3.05
N PRO A 164 -2.07 -12.70 -3.74
CA PRO A 164 -2.79 -13.66 -4.58
C PRO A 164 -3.45 -14.81 -3.80
N PHE A 165 -2.98 -15.07 -2.58
CA PHE A 165 -3.41 -16.22 -1.77
C PHE A 165 -4.29 -15.81 -0.60
N TRP A 166 -5.26 -16.67 -0.29
CA TRP A 166 -6.12 -16.55 0.89
C TRP A 166 -6.53 -17.95 1.35
N GLU A 167 -6.48 -18.20 2.67
CA GLU A 167 -6.90 -19.50 3.25
C GLU A 167 -6.25 -20.73 2.58
N GLY A 168 -4.98 -20.61 2.18
CA GLY A 168 -4.19 -21.68 1.56
C GLY A 168 -4.52 -21.95 0.10
N ARG A 169 -5.23 -21.06 -0.58
CA ARG A 169 -5.61 -21.20 -2.00
C ARG A 169 -5.28 -19.94 -2.79
N ASP A 170 -4.99 -20.12 -4.08
CA ASP A 170 -4.98 -19.00 -5.03
C ASP A 170 -6.41 -18.50 -5.18
N THR A 171 -6.59 -17.19 -4.96
CA THR A 171 -7.90 -16.54 -5.03
C THR A 171 -8.35 -16.26 -6.47
N GLY A 172 -7.42 -16.33 -7.42
CA GLY A 172 -7.58 -15.83 -8.77
C GLY A 172 -7.38 -14.32 -8.89
N PHE A 173 -7.22 -13.58 -7.79
CA PHE A 173 -6.94 -12.13 -7.78
C PHE A 173 -5.44 -11.84 -7.64
N ALA A 174 -4.97 -10.71 -8.13
CA ALA A 174 -3.61 -10.23 -7.87
C ALA A 174 -3.53 -9.47 -6.54
N SER A 175 -4.55 -8.66 -6.23
CA SER A 175 -4.75 -8.06 -4.90
C SER A 175 -6.06 -8.56 -4.29
N TRP A 176 -5.97 -9.57 -3.43
CA TRP A 176 -7.08 -9.98 -2.58
C TRP A 176 -7.37 -8.96 -1.48
N ARG A 177 -6.35 -8.18 -1.05
CA ARG A 177 -6.53 -7.05 -0.12
C ARG A 177 -7.60 -6.08 -0.59
N THR A 178 -7.59 -5.69 -1.87
CA THR A 178 -8.62 -4.80 -2.43
C THR A 178 -10.02 -5.42 -2.32
N VAL A 179 -10.15 -6.74 -2.53
CA VAL A 179 -11.44 -7.45 -2.42
C VAL A 179 -11.91 -7.50 -0.96
N VAL A 180 -11.02 -7.78 -0.02
CA VAL A 180 -11.33 -7.81 1.41
C VAL A 180 -11.82 -6.44 1.89
N PHE A 181 -11.11 -5.36 1.53
CA PHE A 181 -11.51 -3.99 1.85
C PHE A 181 -12.83 -3.59 1.20
N GLY A 182 -13.10 -4.03 -0.03
CA GLY A 182 -14.30 -3.72 -0.81
C GLY A 182 -15.62 -4.15 -0.17
N ARG A 183 -15.58 -4.93 0.92
CA ARG A 183 -16.76 -5.39 1.68
C ARG A 183 -17.15 -4.43 2.81
N TRP A 184 -16.31 -3.46 3.13
CA TRP A 184 -16.63 -2.41 4.08
C TRP A 184 -17.50 -1.32 3.44
N PRO A 185 -18.39 -0.65 4.21
CA PRO A 185 -19.44 0.22 3.65
C PRO A 185 -18.93 1.34 2.74
N ILE A 186 -17.79 1.95 3.08
CA ILE A 186 -17.17 3.04 2.34
C ILE A 186 -15.73 2.65 2.00
N SER A 187 -15.52 2.16 0.78
CA SER A 187 -14.25 1.62 0.33
C SER A 187 -14.03 1.81 -1.19
N GLY A 188 -12.79 1.63 -1.64
CA GLY A 188 -12.44 1.68 -3.07
C GLY A 188 -12.08 3.08 -3.57
N SER A 189 -12.44 3.43 -4.80
CA SER A 189 -12.11 4.75 -5.35
C SER A 189 -12.84 5.87 -4.58
N PRO A 190 -12.15 6.96 -4.18
CA PRO A 190 -12.78 8.09 -3.50
C PRO A 190 -13.84 8.75 -4.39
N PRO A 191 -14.84 9.43 -3.83
CA PRO A 191 -15.75 10.29 -4.59
C PRO A 191 -15.01 11.42 -5.33
N PHE A 192 -15.71 12.07 -6.26
CA PHE A 192 -15.19 13.27 -6.91
C PHE A 192 -15.37 14.48 -6.00
N PHE A 193 -14.27 15.20 -5.73
CA PHE A 193 -14.28 16.42 -4.93
C PHE A 193 -13.85 17.61 -5.76
N THR A 194 -14.60 18.70 -5.67
CA THR A 194 -14.29 19.99 -6.32
C THR A 194 -13.45 20.90 -5.41
N GLY A 195 -13.30 20.55 -4.14
CA GLY A 195 -12.57 21.31 -3.14
C GLY A 195 -12.80 20.79 -1.73
N ALA A 196 -12.18 21.44 -0.75
CA ALA A 196 -12.19 21.02 0.65
C ALA A 196 -13.61 21.05 1.27
N ALA A 197 -14.43 22.05 0.93
CA ALA A 197 -15.80 22.15 1.46
C ALA A 197 -16.64 20.93 1.08
N HIS A 198 -16.64 20.54 -0.21
CA HIS A 198 -17.36 19.36 -0.68
C HIS A 198 -16.82 18.07 -0.02
N TYR A 199 -15.50 17.96 0.18
CA TYR A 199 -14.92 16.84 0.93
C TYR A 199 -15.45 16.75 2.36
N GLU A 200 -15.40 17.85 3.11
CA GLU A 200 -15.87 17.88 4.51
C GLU A 200 -17.38 17.67 4.63
N GLU A 201 -18.19 18.22 3.72
CA GLU A 201 -19.64 18.01 3.68
C GLU A 201 -20.01 16.54 3.49
N LEU A 202 -19.33 15.85 2.57
CA LEU A 202 -19.58 14.43 2.35
C LEU A 202 -19.13 13.58 3.54
N VAL A 203 -17.94 13.86 4.10
CA VAL A 203 -17.45 13.15 5.28
C VAL A 203 -18.39 13.35 6.47
N ALA A 204 -18.82 14.58 6.74
CA ALA A 204 -19.79 14.87 7.78
C ALA A 204 -21.13 14.15 7.56
N SER A 205 -21.61 14.10 6.31
CA SER A 205 -22.83 13.38 5.95
C SER A 205 -22.70 11.87 6.18
N LEU A 206 -21.56 11.26 5.80
CA LEU A 206 -21.28 9.85 6.04
C LEU A 206 -21.24 9.52 7.53
N LEU A 207 -20.58 10.34 8.35
CA LEU A 207 -20.55 10.19 9.81
C LEU A 207 -21.96 10.33 10.42
N ALA A 208 -22.76 11.28 9.92
CA ALA A 208 -24.12 11.49 10.40
C ALA A 208 -25.06 10.30 10.13
N THR A 209 -24.73 9.42 9.17
CA THR A 209 -25.51 8.17 8.95
C THR A 209 -25.38 7.16 10.08
N GLY A 210 -24.31 7.24 10.89
CA GLY A 210 -23.96 6.23 11.90
C GLY A 210 -23.42 4.92 11.32
N VAL A 211 -23.35 4.75 9.99
CA VAL A 211 -22.76 3.57 9.35
C VAL A 211 -21.23 3.63 9.38
N VAL A 212 -20.67 4.84 9.31
CA VAL A 212 -19.24 5.13 9.46
C VAL A 212 -19.07 5.77 10.83
N SER A 213 -18.35 5.11 11.75
CA SER A 213 -18.21 5.58 13.13
C SER A 213 -17.08 6.61 13.30
N ASP A 214 -16.06 6.56 12.44
CA ASP A 214 -14.94 7.51 12.42
C ASP A 214 -14.36 7.73 11.02
N ARG A 215 -13.63 8.83 10.81
CA ARG A 215 -12.97 9.17 9.52
C ARG A 215 -11.94 8.12 9.09
N GLY A 216 -11.40 7.36 10.04
CA GLY A 216 -10.51 6.23 9.77
C GLY A 216 -11.18 5.05 9.09
N GLN A 217 -12.52 4.95 9.12
CA GLN A 217 -13.31 3.94 8.38
C GLN A 217 -13.61 4.34 6.92
N LEU A 218 -13.08 5.47 6.45
CA LEU A 218 -13.09 5.82 5.03
C LEU A 218 -11.97 5.04 4.32
N TYR A 219 -12.28 3.82 3.87
CA TYR A 219 -11.32 2.92 3.22
C TYR A 219 -11.11 3.21 1.74
N TRP A 220 -11.06 4.50 1.39
CA TRP A 220 -10.75 4.92 0.04
C TRP A 220 -9.30 4.62 -0.31
N HIS A 221 -9.06 4.31 -1.58
CA HIS A 221 -7.73 4.12 -2.17
C HIS A 221 -6.85 5.37 -2.07
N ALA A 222 -7.45 6.54 -1.88
CA ALA A 222 -6.75 7.74 -1.46
C ALA A 222 -7.69 8.68 -0.69
N ARG A 223 -7.16 9.46 0.23
CA ARG A 223 -7.91 10.44 1.03
C ARG A 223 -7.03 11.61 1.48
N LEU A 224 -7.66 12.66 1.99
CA LEU A 224 -6.92 13.66 2.77
C LEU A 224 -6.58 13.06 4.13
N SER A 225 -5.33 13.19 4.55
CA SER A 225 -4.96 12.86 5.93
C SER A 225 -5.62 13.86 6.89
N ASP A 226 -6.05 13.35 8.05
CA ASP A 226 -6.55 14.19 9.14
C ASP A 226 -5.41 14.65 10.07
N ASP A 227 -4.30 13.89 10.13
CA ASP A 227 -3.16 14.16 11.02
C ASP A 227 -2.06 14.98 10.35
N TYR A 228 -1.94 14.89 9.02
CA TYR A 228 -0.88 15.54 8.24
C TYR A 228 -1.45 16.35 7.07
N PRO A 229 -0.80 17.45 6.66
CA PRO A 229 -1.17 18.22 5.46
C PRO A 229 -0.75 17.47 4.19
N THR A 230 -1.28 16.27 4.00
CA THR A 230 -0.89 15.34 2.95
C THR A 230 -2.10 14.71 2.29
N LEU A 231 -1.94 14.36 1.02
CA LEU A 231 -2.78 13.37 0.37
C LEU A 231 -2.19 11.99 0.65
N GLU A 232 -3.00 11.11 1.23
CA GLU A 232 -2.63 9.75 1.62
C GLU A 232 -3.17 8.77 0.59
N VAL A 233 -2.29 8.10 -0.17
CA VAL A 233 -2.64 7.04 -1.13
C VAL A 233 -2.45 5.68 -0.48
N ARG A 234 -3.53 4.89 -0.45
CA ARG A 234 -3.65 3.60 0.26
C ARG A 234 -3.94 2.42 -0.68
N ALA A 235 -3.91 2.69 -1.99
CA ALA A 235 -4.24 1.74 -3.05
C ALA A 235 -3.34 0.49 -3.06
N PRO A 236 -2.00 0.59 -2.92
CA PRO A 236 -1.14 -0.58 -3.01
C PRO A 236 -1.25 -1.53 -1.82
N ASP A 237 -0.99 -2.81 -2.07
CA ASP A 237 -0.62 -3.75 -1.00
C ASP A 237 0.77 -3.39 -0.45
N VAL A 238 1.19 -3.97 0.67
CA VAL A 238 2.61 -3.96 1.05
C VAL A 238 3.45 -4.69 -0.02
N GLN A 239 4.66 -4.21 -0.32
CA GLN A 239 5.50 -4.76 -1.40
C GLN A 239 6.56 -5.75 -0.91
N LEU A 240 6.89 -6.76 -1.74
CA LEU A 240 7.90 -7.78 -1.40
C LEU A 240 9.28 -7.17 -1.07
N ASP A 241 9.69 -6.14 -1.81
CA ASP A 241 11.00 -5.50 -1.68
C ASP A 241 10.90 -3.97 -1.64
N VAL A 242 11.96 -3.36 -1.10
CA VAL A 242 12.08 -1.90 -0.93
C VAL A 242 12.03 -1.18 -2.27
N GLU A 243 12.65 -1.73 -3.31
CA GLU A 243 12.70 -1.07 -4.62
C GLU A 243 11.31 -0.95 -5.27
N SER A 244 10.46 -1.96 -5.11
CA SER A 244 9.07 -1.91 -5.55
C SER A 244 8.26 -0.88 -4.74
N ALA A 245 8.46 -0.83 -3.41
CA ALA A 245 7.85 0.18 -2.56
C ALA A 245 8.26 1.61 -2.96
N VAL A 246 9.56 1.85 -3.16
CA VAL A 246 10.11 3.15 -3.58
C VAL A 246 9.60 3.55 -4.97
N THR A 247 9.45 2.60 -5.89
CA THR A 247 8.87 2.85 -7.21
C THR A 247 7.43 3.37 -7.09
N LEU A 248 6.60 2.73 -6.25
CA LEU A 248 5.22 3.17 -6.02
C LEU A 248 5.16 4.52 -5.29
N ALA A 249 6.09 4.77 -4.36
CA ALA A 249 6.23 6.07 -3.70
C ALA A 249 6.55 7.19 -4.70
N GLY A 250 7.47 6.95 -5.63
CA GLY A 250 7.82 7.88 -6.70
C GLY A 250 6.67 8.15 -7.67
N LEU A 251 5.98 7.10 -8.13
CA LEU A 251 4.77 7.23 -8.96
C LEU A 251 3.69 8.05 -8.25
N THR A 252 3.45 7.78 -6.98
CA THR A 252 2.45 8.47 -6.17
C THR A 252 2.82 9.94 -5.96
N ARG A 253 4.09 10.23 -5.62
CA ARG A 253 4.59 11.59 -5.48
C ARG A 253 4.43 12.37 -6.79
N ALA A 254 4.87 11.80 -7.91
CA ALA A 254 4.73 12.42 -9.21
C ALA A 254 3.26 12.62 -9.61
N LEU A 255 2.37 11.69 -9.27
CA LEU A 255 0.94 11.80 -9.57
C LEU A 255 0.27 12.92 -8.78
N VAL A 256 0.58 13.06 -7.48
CA VAL A 256 0.09 14.18 -6.68
C VAL A 256 0.65 15.52 -7.19
N VAL A 257 1.95 15.58 -7.50
CA VAL A 257 2.58 16.79 -8.07
C VAL A 257 1.94 17.17 -9.41
N THR A 258 1.69 16.19 -10.29
CA THR A 258 1.01 16.40 -11.57
C THR A 258 -0.40 16.94 -11.34
N ALA A 259 -1.16 16.33 -10.44
CA ALA A 259 -2.51 16.76 -10.09
C ALA A 259 -2.55 18.19 -9.49
N LEU A 260 -1.53 18.61 -8.74
CA LEU A 260 -1.40 19.97 -8.23
C LEU A 260 -1.08 20.98 -9.36
N ARG A 261 -0.25 20.60 -10.34
CA ARG A 261 0.08 21.48 -11.49
C ARG A 261 -1.10 21.72 -12.43
N GLU A 262 -2.04 20.79 -12.45
CA GLU A 262 -3.26 20.88 -13.26
C GLU A 262 -4.36 21.72 -12.58
N GLU A 263 -4.01 22.48 -11.55
CA GLU A 263 -4.90 23.48 -10.96
C GLU A 263 -5.46 24.44 -12.03
N GLY A 264 -6.76 24.74 -11.93
CA GLY A 264 -7.48 25.57 -12.91
C GLY A 264 -7.87 24.88 -14.22
N ARG A 265 -7.41 23.65 -14.50
CA ARG A 265 -7.97 22.84 -15.61
C ARG A 265 -9.36 22.33 -15.24
N ASP A 266 -10.21 22.14 -16.27
CA ASP A 266 -11.57 21.61 -16.09
C ASP A 266 -11.50 20.17 -15.54
N LEU A 267 -11.91 20.04 -14.27
CA LEU A 267 -11.95 18.77 -13.56
C LEU A 267 -13.05 17.84 -14.08
N LEU A 268 -14.13 18.38 -14.67
CA LEU A 268 -15.29 17.58 -15.09
C LEU A 268 -14.99 16.75 -16.32
N ALA A 269 -14.12 17.24 -17.21
CA ALA A 269 -13.64 16.48 -18.37
C ALA A 269 -12.87 15.20 -17.98
N LEU A 270 -12.37 15.13 -16.74
CA LEU A 270 -11.56 14.03 -16.20
C LEU A 270 -12.32 13.14 -15.20
N ASN A 271 -13.63 13.31 -15.06
CA ASN A 271 -14.43 12.67 -14.02
C ASN A 271 -15.21 11.45 -14.57
N PRO A 272 -14.61 10.24 -14.65
CA PRO A 272 -15.33 9.06 -15.08
C PRO A 272 -16.45 8.72 -14.08
N PRO A 273 -17.58 8.14 -14.56
CA PRO A 273 -18.64 7.65 -13.69
C PRO A 273 -18.09 6.70 -12.60
N PRO A 274 -18.64 6.73 -11.37
CA PRO A 274 -18.23 5.83 -10.30
C PRO A 274 -18.21 4.35 -10.69
N GLU A 275 -19.14 3.92 -11.53
CA GLU A 275 -19.28 2.54 -12.01
C GLU A 275 -18.07 2.12 -12.85
N ILE A 276 -17.52 3.03 -13.67
CA ILE A 276 -16.31 2.77 -14.46
C ILE A 276 -15.11 2.61 -13.55
N LEU A 277 -14.99 3.42 -12.50
CA LEU A 277 -13.89 3.33 -11.55
C LEU A 277 -13.98 2.08 -10.68
N GLN A 278 -15.19 1.67 -10.32
CA GLN A 278 -15.42 0.42 -9.60
C GLN A 278 -15.03 -0.77 -10.47
N ALA A 279 -15.44 -0.78 -11.74
CA ALA A 279 -15.04 -1.81 -12.70
C ALA A 279 -13.52 -1.82 -12.91
N ALA A 280 -12.90 -0.65 -13.09
CA ALA A 280 -11.45 -0.52 -13.25
C ALA A 280 -10.69 -1.02 -12.02
N GLY A 281 -11.11 -0.63 -10.82
CA GLY A 281 -10.50 -1.05 -9.55
C GLY A 281 -10.62 -2.56 -9.33
N TRP A 282 -11.79 -3.14 -9.62
CA TRP A 282 -11.99 -4.59 -9.55
C TRP A 282 -11.12 -5.32 -10.58
N HIS A 283 -11.07 -4.84 -11.82
CA HIS A 283 -10.27 -5.44 -12.89
C HIS A 283 -8.77 -5.40 -12.57
N ALA A 284 -8.29 -4.26 -12.07
CA ALA A 284 -6.92 -4.10 -11.59
C ALA A 284 -6.60 -5.06 -10.45
N ALA A 285 -7.46 -5.16 -9.44
CA ALA A 285 -7.29 -6.11 -8.34
C ALA A 285 -7.28 -7.57 -8.82
N ARG A 286 -8.09 -7.91 -9.83
CA ARG A 286 -8.21 -9.24 -10.39
C ARG A 286 -6.99 -9.66 -11.21
N HIS A 287 -6.45 -8.76 -12.02
CA HIS A 287 -5.45 -9.10 -13.03
C HIS A 287 -4.04 -8.58 -12.73
N GLY A 288 -3.88 -7.55 -11.88
CA GLY A 288 -2.60 -6.87 -11.76
C GLY A 288 -2.13 -6.40 -13.14
N LEU A 289 -0.87 -6.70 -13.47
CA LEU A 289 -0.28 -6.41 -14.79
C LEU A 289 -0.39 -7.57 -15.80
N SER A 290 -1.11 -8.65 -15.47
CA SER A 290 -1.16 -9.87 -16.30
C SER A 290 -2.21 -9.86 -17.42
N ALA A 291 -3.04 -8.82 -17.49
CA ALA A 291 -4.06 -8.65 -18.52
C ALA A 291 -4.18 -7.15 -18.88
N ASP A 292 -5.23 -6.80 -19.60
CA ASP A 292 -5.56 -5.40 -19.86
C ASP A 292 -5.89 -4.63 -18.58
N LEU A 293 -5.81 -3.31 -18.65
CA LEU A 293 -6.34 -2.38 -17.67
C LEU A 293 -7.37 -1.47 -18.34
N VAL A 294 -8.23 -0.85 -17.55
CA VAL A 294 -9.07 0.25 -18.03
C VAL A 294 -8.19 1.48 -18.15
N ASP A 295 -8.00 1.99 -19.38
CA ASP A 295 -7.24 3.20 -19.65
C ASP A 295 -8.02 4.42 -19.15
N PRO A 296 -7.48 5.21 -18.19
CA PRO A 296 -8.18 6.36 -17.63
C PRO A 296 -8.50 7.47 -18.63
N ARG A 297 -7.81 7.51 -19.78
CA ARG A 297 -7.97 8.55 -20.82
C ARG A 297 -9.14 8.26 -21.75
N THR A 298 -9.43 6.98 -21.98
CA THR A 298 -10.46 6.54 -22.94
C THR A 298 -11.62 5.82 -22.28
N ALA A 299 -11.48 5.40 -21.02
CA ALA A 299 -12.40 4.52 -20.31
C ALA A 299 -12.63 3.17 -21.01
N THR A 300 -11.65 2.68 -21.77
CA THR A 300 -11.69 1.39 -22.48
C THR A 300 -10.57 0.46 -22.04
N SER A 301 -10.71 -0.83 -22.32
CA SER A 301 -9.65 -1.82 -22.10
C SER A 301 -8.44 -1.53 -22.99
N ALA A 302 -7.24 -1.61 -22.43
CA ALA A 302 -5.97 -1.56 -23.15
C ALA A 302 -4.89 -2.39 -22.42
N PRO A 303 -3.85 -2.90 -23.12
CA PRO A 303 -2.80 -3.69 -22.48
C PRO A 303 -2.16 -2.96 -21.29
N ALA A 304 -1.92 -3.67 -20.17
CA ALA A 304 -1.35 -3.05 -18.96
C ALA A 304 -0.09 -2.22 -19.22
N ALA A 305 0.84 -2.73 -20.04
CA ALA A 305 2.06 -2.00 -20.41
C ALA A 305 1.78 -0.67 -21.12
N ALA A 306 0.74 -0.61 -21.97
CA ALA A 306 0.35 0.62 -22.66
C ALA A 306 -0.28 1.64 -21.70
N VAL A 307 -1.13 1.18 -20.77
CA VAL A 307 -1.75 2.03 -19.75
C VAL A 307 -0.70 2.56 -18.76
N VAL A 308 0.27 1.73 -18.37
CA VAL A 308 1.38 2.12 -17.51
C VAL A 308 2.33 3.08 -18.24
N GLY A 309 2.60 2.87 -19.54
CA GLY A 309 3.34 3.83 -20.35
C GLY A 309 2.65 5.19 -20.42
N ALA A 310 1.33 5.19 -20.61
CA ALA A 310 0.53 6.42 -20.57
C ALA A 310 0.56 7.13 -19.22
N LEU A 311 0.59 6.38 -18.11
CA LEU A 311 0.82 6.95 -16.79
C LEU A 311 2.20 7.61 -16.74
N LEU A 312 3.26 6.93 -17.15
CA LEU A 312 4.62 7.52 -17.16
C LEU A 312 4.70 8.78 -18.03
N ASP A 313 4.09 8.79 -19.21
CA ASP A 313 4.02 9.97 -20.07
C ASP A 313 3.33 11.14 -19.35
N HIS A 314 2.20 10.86 -18.67
CA HIS A 314 1.47 11.84 -17.88
C HIS A 314 2.30 12.40 -16.72
N LEU A 315 3.14 11.55 -16.09
CA LEU A 315 3.98 11.90 -14.94
C LEU A 315 5.34 12.50 -15.30
N THR A 316 5.78 12.40 -16.56
CA THR A 316 7.15 12.74 -16.98
C THR A 316 7.57 14.15 -16.54
N PRO A 317 6.77 15.22 -16.75
CA PRO A 317 7.16 16.55 -16.30
C PRO A 317 7.36 16.66 -14.78
N ALA A 318 6.60 15.89 -13.99
CA ALA A 318 6.75 15.86 -12.54
C ALA A 318 8.00 15.09 -12.12
N LEU A 319 8.25 13.94 -12.75
CA LEU A 319 9.44 13.12 -12.51
C LEU A 319 10.73 13.87 -12.86
N GLU A 320 10.75 14.64 -13.95
CA GLU A 320 11.89 15.48 -14.35
C GLU A 320 12.20 16.56 -13.30
N GLU A 321 11.17 17.27 -12.81
CA GLU A 321 11.36 18.30 -11.77
C GLU A 321 11.83 17.71 -10.44
N LEU A 322 11.38 16.49 -10.11
CA LEU A 322 11.73 15.79 -8.87
C LEU A 322 13.08 15.07 -8.96
N GLY A 323 13.65 14.90 -10.15
CA GLY A 323 14.87 14.11 -10.37
C GLY A 323 14.66 12.59 -10.31
N ASP A 324 13.42 12.11 -10.43
CA ASP A 324 13.03 10.72 -10.18
C ASP A 324 12.91 9.85 -11.43
N VAL A 325 13.09 10.41 -12.64
CA VAL A 325 12.81 9.75 -13.93
C VAL A 325 13.45 8.37 -14.01
N ASP A 326 14.78 8.29 -13.86
CA ASP A 326 15.51 7.03 -14.04
C ASP A 326 15.10 5.97 -13.02
N ARG A 327 14.95 6.38 -11.75
CA ARG A 327 14.59 5.46 -10.65
C ARG A 327 13.19 4.88 -10.85
N VAL A 328 12.21 5.73 -11.15
CA VAL A 328 10.81 5.32 -11.31
C VAL A 328 10.62 4.51 -12.59
N THR A 329 11.14 4.96 -13.73
CA THR A 329 11.00 4.22 -15.00
C THR A 329 11.69 2.86 -14.96
N SER A 330 12.89 2.77 -14.37
CA SER A 330 13.58 1.49 -14.17
C SER A 330 12.79 0.55 -13.24
N GLY A 331 12.17 1.10 -12.19
CA GLY A 331 11.32 0.35 -11.28
C GLY A 331 10.07 -0.21 -11.95
N VAL A 332 9.39 0.62 -12.74
CA VAL A 332 8.23 0.20 -13.54
C VAL A 332 8.61 -0.87 -14.55
N GLN A 333 9.74 -0.71 -15.24
CA GLN A 333 10.22 -1.72 -16.19
C GLN A 333 10.44 -3.08 -15.51
N ARG A 334 11.04 -3.10 -14.30
CA ARG A 334 11.18 -4.35 -13.53
C ARG A 334 9.84 -5.00 -13.18
N LEU A 335 8.82 -4.21 -12.83
CA LEU A 335 7.47 -4.73 -12.54
C LEU A 335 6.81 -5.31 -13.79
N LEU A 336 7.04 -4.73 -14.97
CA LEU A 336 6.55 -5.24 -16.25
C LEU A 336 7.30 -6.52 -16.67
N ASP A 337 8.61 -6.58 -16.49
CA ASP A 337 9.46 -7.71 -16.92
C ASP A 337 9.33 -8.93 -16.00
N HIS A 338 9.24 -8.71 -14.69
CA HIS A 338 9.23 -9.78 -13.69
C HIS A 338 7.87 -10.05 -13.06
N GLY A 339 6.87 -9.21 -13.38
CA GLY A 339 5.57 -9.22 -12.76
C GLY A 339 5.56 -8.62 -11.35
N THR A 340 4.36 -8.34 -10.85
CA THR A 340 4.15 -7.81 -9.51
C THR A 340 4.45 -8.85 -8.43
N GLY A 341 4.38 -8.44 -7.16
CA GLY A 341 4.53 -9.35 -6.04
C GLY A 341 3.59 -10.55 -6.10
N ALA A 342 2.36 -10.37 -6.60
CA ALA A 342 1.42 -11.46 -6.81
C ALA A 342 1.90 -12.52 -7.82
N ALA A 343 2.49 -12.10 -8.95
CA ALA A 343 3.04 -13.02 -9.94
C ALA A 343 4.24 -13.80 -9.37
N ARG A 344 5.10 -13.10 -8.63
CA ARG A 344 6.28 -13.69 -7.98
C ARG A 344 5.91 -14.69 -6.89
N GLN A 345 4.90 -14.40 -6.07
CA GLN A 345 4.36 -15.33 -5.06
C GLN A 345 3.83 -16.62 -5.70
N ARG A 346 3.07 -16.52 -6.80
CA ARG A 346 2.61 -17.70 -7.55
C ARG A 346 3.78 -18.52 -8.11
N ALA A 347 4.78 -17.87 -8.70
CA ALA A 347 5.95 -18.53 -9.24
C ALA A 347 6.76 -19.25 -8.15
N ALA A 348 6.93 -18.64 -6.97
CA ALA A 348 7.61 -19.26 -5.84
C ALA A 348 6.88 -20.50 -5.33
N LEU A 349 5.55 -20.41 -5.13
CA LEU A 349 4.74 -21.56 -4.73
C LEU A 349 4.81 -22.70 -5.75
N ALA A 350 4.73 -22.40 -7.05
CA ALA A 350 4.82 -23.40 -8.11
C ALA A 350 6.21 -24.08 -8.18
N LYS A 351 7.29 -23.33 -7.92
CA LYS A 351 8.67 -23.83 -8.00
C LYS A 351 9.10 -24.65 -6.79
N GLY A 352 8.71 -24.23 -5.59
CA GLY A 352 9.25 -24.79 -4.34
C GLY A 352 8.25 -24.94 -3.21
N GLY A 353 6.94 -24.88 -3.52
CA GLY A 353 5.89 -25.06 -2.53
C GLY A 353 5.85 -23.96 -1.47
N THR A 354 5.23 -24.27 -0.34
CA THR A 354 4.98 -23.30 0.74
C THR A 354 6.28 -22.71 1.30
N GLU A 355 7.35 -23.49 1.38
CA GLU A 355 8.66 -23.03 1.87
C GLU A 355 9.20 -21.89 0.99
N ALA A 356 9.24 -22.09 -0.33
CA ALA A 356 9.69 -21.06 -1.26
C ALA A 356 8.78 -19.81 -1.24
N LEU A 357 7.47 -19.97 -1.02
CA LEU A 357 6.56 -18.84 -0.83
C LEU A 357 6.89 -18.06 0.44
N LEU A 358 7.06 -18.74 1.57
CA LEU A 358 7.38 -18.12 2.85
C LEU A 358 8.74 -17.42 2.82
N ASP A 359 9.74 -18.00 2.16
CA ASP A 359 11.04 -17.38 2.00
C ASP A 359 11.03 -16.17 1.06
N LEU A 360 10.14 -16.15 0.05
CA LEU A 360 9.96 -14.99 -0.82
C LEU A 360 9.32 -13.81 -0.10
N ILE A 361 8.25 -14.05 0.68
CA ILE A 361 7.51 -12.99 1.37
C ILE A 361 8.25 -12.51 2.63
N ALA A 362 9.22 -13.28 3.11
CA ALA A 362 10.14 -12.83 4.14
C ALA A 362 11.07 -11.73 3.58
N PRO A 363 11.05 -10.50 4.12
CA PRO A 363 12.04 -9.51 3.76
C PRO A 363 13.43 -10.08 4.07
N GLN A 364 14.27 -10.21 3.06
CA GLN A 364 15.60 -10.76 3.23
C GLN A 364 16.40 -9.88 4.20
N PRO A 365 17.05 -10.43 5.24
CA PRO A 365 18.07 -9.68 5.96
C PRO A 365 19.18 -9.33 4.96
N ALA A 366 19.65 -8.08 4.97
CA ALA A 366 20.77 -7.69 4.14
C ALA A 366 21.94 -8.66 4.38
N GLN A 367 22.47 -9.28 3.31
CA GLN A 367 23.75 -9.96 3.41
C GLN A 367 24.77 -8.94 3.96
N PRO A 368 25.59 -9.30 4.95
CA PRO A 368 26.65 -8.40 5.39
C PRO A 368 27.50 -8.06 4.17
N ALA A 369 27.78 -6.77 3.98
CA ALA A 369 28.69 -6.31 2.94
C ALA A 369 29.96 -7.17 3.05
N THR A 370 30.27 -7.94 2.01
CA THR A 370 31.50 -8.69 1.94
C THR A 370 32.63 -7.68 2.11
N ALA A 371 33.34 -7.78 3.23
CA ALA A 371 34.52 -6.97 3.47
C ALA A 371 35.45 -7.18 2.27
N VAL A 372 35.65 -6.12 1.50
CA VAL A 372 36.66 -6.08 0.47
C VAL A 372 37.98 -6.31 1.20
N SER A 373 38.50 -7.54 1.08
CA SER A 373 39.84 -7.90 1.50
C SER A 373 40.80 -6.97 0.76
N THR A 374 41.24 -5.90 1.41
CA THR A 374 42.42 -5.16 0.99
C THR A 374 43.60 -6.09 1.20
N GLY A 375 43.98 -6.78 0.12
CA GLY A 375 45.20 -7.58 0.07
C GLY A 375 46.41 -6.75 0.47
N SER A 376 47.27 -7.37 1.29
CA SER A 376 48.59 -6.87 1.65
C SER A 376 49.59 -7.13 0.52
#